data_AF-A0A1D2M4G7-F1
#
_entry.id   AF-A0A1D2M4G7-F1
#
_cell.length_a   1.000
_cell.length_b   1.000
_cell.length_c   1.000
_cell.angle_alpha   90.00
_cell.angle_beta   90.00
_cell.angle_gamma   90.00
#
_symmetry.space_group_name_H-M   'P 1'
#
loop_
_entity.id
_entity.type
_entity.pdbx_description
1 polymer ?
#
loop_
_entity_poly.entity_id
_entity_poly.type
_entity_poly.pdbx_seq_one_letter_code
_entity_poly.pdbx_strand_id
1 'polypeptide(L)'
;MGDMDPVSLLEEVNPEIEHLVREALQSQGDLRDYSKNIEKDLREAENECIKDYIRESGNIANLHNQIDECDKILEAMERMLLGFQSELGSLSTEIETLQKQSISMSVQLCNRQAVRGELSSFVDDLVVSETLIRTILDSPVTEPAFIEQLKVLGQKAQFVNTVRDTRAARDVIDVIHKLTIRATAKVREYLITQIYKFRKPVTNYQIPQNSLLKHKFFYEFLLGNERQIAKEVKDEYVDTMSKVYMSYFKTYSSRLSKKQSTDTAGKDHVLAAAEEVKGKNPLFSLGKRADLLNELEAPALVPHAWNGPPLPYEALFRSLIFTLVDNACREFLFICDFFLAKGTALMDLFHAVMGKTLNHLLTVIEEGTSSSWDGIGLLLCAHIVLKLQMVTHKRAVPALIFLHCCFRLHLAIIR
;
A
#
# COMPACT_ATOMS: atom_id res chain seq x y z
N MET A 1 69.07 -27.14 54.62
CA MET A 1 69.69 -28.11 55.54
C MET A 1 70.13 -29.26 54.65
N GLY A 2 71.36 -29.31 54.18
CA GLY A 2 72.59 -29.31 54.94
C GLY A 2 73.20 -30.68 54.68
N ASP A 3 73.96 -30.77 53.57
CA ASP A 3 74.82 -31.93 53.31
C ASP A 3 75.79 -32.04 54.48
N MET A 4 75.67 -33.11 55.26
CA MET A 4 76.65 -33.46 56.28
C MET A 4 77.18 -34.86 55.94
N ASP A 5 78.44 -34.86 55.51
CA ASP A 5 79.23 -36.04 55.22
C ASP A 5 79.30 -37.02 56.41
N PRO A 6 79.35 -38.35 56.16
CA PRO A 6 79.15 -39.40 57.16
C PRO A 6 80.40 -39.77 57.97
N VAL A 7 81.26 -38.80 58.34
CA VAL A 7 82.60 -39.11 58.90
C VAL A 7 82.94 -38.36 60.21
N SER A 8 82.07 -37.50 60.73
CA SER A 8 82.34 -36.72 61.96
C SER A 8 81.82 -37.34 63.26
N LEU A 9 81.29 -38.56 63.24
CA LEU A 9 80.81 -39.31 64.42
C LEU A 9 81.84 -40.32 64.95
N LEU A 10 83.10 -39.91 65.07
CA LEU A 10 84.04 -40.58 65.97
C LEU A 10 84.17 -39.74 67.24
N GLU A 11 83.17 -39.97 68.08
CA GLU A 11 83.07 -39.72 69.52
C GLU A 11 84.34 -39.15 70.18
N GLU A 12 84.20 -37.90 70.63
CA GLU A 12 84.69 -37.49 71.95
C GLU A 12 84.31 -38.59 72.95
N VAL A 13 85.30 -39.34 73.44
CA VAL A 13 85.08 -40.38 74.42
C VAL A 13 84.52 -39.72 75.68
N ASN A 14 83.24 -39.96 75.95
CA ASN A 14 82.47 -39.40 77.05
C ASN A 14 83.24 -39.56 78.38
N PRO A 15 83.44 -38.51 79.20
CA PRO A 15 84.23 -38.56 80.45
C PRO A 15 83.76 -39.60 81.47
N GLU A 16 82.50 -40.05 81.37
CA GLU A 16 81.97 -41.17 82.15
C GLU A 16 82.64 -42.51 81.80
N ILE A 17 83.00 -42.72 80.52
CA ILE A 17 83.72 -43.91 80.06
C ILE A 17 85.16 -43.89 80.57
N GLU A 18 85.81 -42.71 80.64
CA GLU A 18 87.16 -42.57 81.16
C GLU A 18 87.23 -42.82 82.69
N HIS A 19 86.19 -42.41 83.43
CA HIS A 19 86.05 -42.73 84.86
C HIS A 19 85.82 -44.23 85.09
N LEU A 20 84.96 -44.86 84.28
CA LEU A 20 84.67 -46.31 84.35
C LEU A 20 85.91 -47.17 84.03
N VAL A 21 86.73 -46.74 83.06
CA VAL A 21 87.98 -47.41 82.68
C VAL A 21 89.06 -47.25 83.75
N ARG A 22 89.11 -46.11 84.45
CA ARG A 22 90.05 -45.89 85.58
C ARG A 22 89.70 -46.73 86.81
N GLU A 23 88.43 -46.89 87.12
CA GLU A 23 87.96 -47.72 88.24
C GLU A 23 88.25 -49.21 87.97
N ALA A 24 88.06 -49.66 86.72
CA ALA A 24 88.37 -51.02 86.27
C ALA A 24 89.88 -51.38 86.35
N LEU A 25 90.77 -50.41 86.21
CA LEU A 25 92.23 -50.61 86.30
C LEU A 25 92.77 -50.61 87.74
N GLN A 26 92.04 -50.04 88.71
CA GLN A 26 92.45 -50.00 90.12
C GLN A 26 92.00 -51.24 90.90
N SER A 27 90.88 -51.86 90.53
CA SER A 27 90.59 -53.23 90.96
C SER A 27 91.51 -54.19 90.19
N GLN A 28 92.35 -54.96 90.88
CA GLN A 28 93.18 -56.03 90.27
C GLN A 28 92.31 -57.23 89.81
N GLY A 29 91.28 -56.96 89.00
CA GLY A 29 90.44 -57.94 88.31
C GLY A 29 90.72 -57.91 86.81
N ASP A 30 90.63 -59.06 86.15
CA ASP A 30 90.87 -59.21 84.71
C ASP A 30 89.90 -58.29 83.92
N LEU A 31 90.45 -57.37 83.10
CA LEU A 31 89.67 -56.43 82.27
C LEU A 31 88.68 -57.14 81.33
N ARG A 32 88.94 -58.41 81.00
CA ARG A 32 88.04 -59.25 80.23
C ARG A 32 86.78 -59.62 81.00
N ASP A 33 86.87 -59.77 82.32
CA ASP A 33 85.71 -60.06 83.17
C ASP A 33 84.89 -58.80 83.44
N TYR A 34 85.53 -57.63 83.51
CA TYR A 34 84.82 -56.34 83.59
C TYR A 34 84.10 -55.99 82.27
N SER A 35 84.74 -56.21 81.12
CA SER A 35 84.08 -56.06 79.81
C SER A 35 82.91 -57.02 79.65
N LYS A 36 83.01 -58.25 80.15
CA LYS A 36 81.88 -59.19 80.17
C LYS A 36 80.75 -58.72 81.09
N ASN A 37 81.07 -58.09 82.22
CA ASN A 37 80.06 -57.53 83.12
C ASN A 37 79.37 -56.31 82.51
N ILE A 38 80.10 -55.39 81.88
CA ILE A 38 79.49 -54.26 81.15
C ILE A 38 78.66 -54.77 79.97
N GLU A 39 79.15 -55.75 79.21
CA GLU A 39 78.39 -56.34 78.11
C GLU A 39 77.12 -57.04 78.63
N LYS A 40 77.18 -57.59 79.85
CA LYS A 40 76.02 -58.15 80.54
C LYS A 40 75.05 -57.07 81.01
N ASP A 41 75.53 -55.98 81.61
CA ASP A 41 74.71 -54.85 82.08
C ASP A 41 74.09 -54.10 80.90
N LEU A 42 74.82 -53.94 79.79
CA LEU A 42 74.32 -53.37 78.54
C LEU A 42 73.25 -54.28 77.94
N ARG A 43 73.47 -55.59 77.89
CA ARG A 43 72.43 -56.55 77.48
C ARG A 43 71.23 -56.54 78.42
N GLU A 44 71.42 -56.34 79.72
CA GLU A 44 70.32 -56.19 80.68
C GLU A 44 69.54 -54.90 80.42
N ALA A 45 70.20 -53.76 80.22
CA ALA A 45 69.57 -52.49 79.89
C ALA A 45 68.88 -52.50 78.51
N GLU A 46 69.49 -53.11 77.50
CA GLU A 46 68.88 -53.35 76.19
C GLU A 46 67.64 -54.23 76.34
N ASN A 47 67.72 -55.30 77.14
CA ASN A 47 66.57 -56.15 77.41
C ASN A 47 65.48 -55.41 78.18
N GLU A 48 65.80 -54.51 79.12
CA GLU A 48 64.81 -53.68 79.81
C GLU A 48 64.17 -52.64 78.88
N CYS A 49 64.95 -51.95 78.04
CA CYS A 49 64.41 -51.04 77.03
C CYS A 49 63.55 -51.77 76.00
N ILE A 50 63.96 -52.95 75.56
CA ILE A 50 63.16 -53.81 74.67
C ILE A 50 61.88 -54.24 75.40
N LYS A 51 61.93 -54.59 76.69
CA LYS A 51 60.74 -54.91 77.48
C LYS A 51 59.80 -53.71 77.59
N ASP A 52 60.32 -52.50 77.80
CA ASP A 52 59.52 -51.28 77.87
C ASP A 52 58.92 -50.91 76.51
N TYR A 53 59.68 -51.03 75.43
CA TYR A 53 59.15 -50.89 74.07
C TYR A 53 58.12 -51.96 73.74
N ILE A 54 58.32 -53.21 74.15
CA ILE A 54 57.33 -54.28 73.97
C ILE A 54 56.09 -53.99 74.81
N ARG A 55 56.25 -53.47 76.02
CA ARG A 55 55.14 -53.11 76.91
C ARG A 55 54.30 -51.97 76.34
N GLU A 56 54.96 -50.93 75.82
CA GLU A 56 54.30 -49.76 75.25
C GLU A 56 53.94 -49.94 73.76
N SER A 57 54.47 -50.98 73.10
CA SER A 57 54.16 -51.30 71.70
C SER A 57 52.68 -51.50 71.47
N GLY A 58 51.96 -52.05 72.46
CA GLY A 58 50.51 -52.20 72.40
C GLY A 58 49.78 -50.86 72.38
N ASN A 59 50.25 -49.88 73.16
CA ASN A 59 49.66 -48.54 73.20
C ASN A 59 49.99 -47.74 71.94
N ILE A 60 51.22 -47.84 71.44
CA ILE A 60 51.64 -47.20 70.17
C ILE A 60 50.90 -47.82 68.98
N ALA A 61 50.74 -49.16 68.96
CA ALA A 61 49.96 -49.84 67.95
C ALA A 61 48.48 -49.44 68.01
N ASN A 62 47.91 -49.30 69.19
CA ASN A 62 46.52 -48.83 69.36
C ASN A 62 46.35 -47.37 68.88
N LEU A 63 47.27 -46.46 69.21
CA LEU A 63 47.22 -45.08 68.73
C LEU A 63 47.39 -45.03 67.22
N HIS A 64 48.31 -45.81 66.66
CA HIS A 64 48.49 -45.90 65.22
C HIS A 64 47.22 -46.43 64.55
N ASN A 65 46.57 -47.47 65.11
CA ASN A 65 45.29 -47.96 64.62
C ASN A 65 44.19 -46.88 64.67
N GLN A 66 44.13 -46.06 65.73
CA GLN A 66 43.16 -44.96 65.84
C GLN A 66 43.43 -43.82 64.85
N ILE A 67 44.69 -43.48 64.60
CA ILE A 67 45.07 -42.50 63.57
C ILE A 67 44.72 -43.07 62.19
N ASP A 68 45.02 -44.33 61.95
CA ASP A 68 44.72 -45.02 60.70
C ASP A 68 43.19 -45.15 60.48
N GLU A 69 42.40 -45.27 61.55
CA GLU A 69 40.94 -45.18 61.52
C GLU A 69 40.45 -43.75 61.21
N CYS A 70 41.03 -42.72 61.83
CA CYS A 70 40.69 -41.33 61.54
C CYS A 70 41.06 -40.94 60.10
N ASP A 71 42.20 -41.39 59.60
CA ASP A 71 42.63 -41.18 58.22
C ASP A 71 41.67 -41.86 57.24
N LYS A 72 41.24 -43.10 57.52
CA LYS A 72 40.20 -43.77 56.72
C LYS A 72 38.88 -42.99 56.70
N ILE A 73 38.49 -42.39 57.81
CA ILE A 73 37.27 -41.55 57.89
C ILE A 73 37.44 -40.26 57.10
N LEU A 74 38.58 -39.58 57.24
CA LEU A 74 38.90 -38.36 56.48
C LEU A 74 38.97 -38.65 54.99
N GLU A 75 39.59 -39.74 54.59
CA GLU A 75 39.66 -40.19 53.19
C GLU A 75 38.26 -40.50 52.64
N ALA A 76 37.37 -41.07 53.46
CA ALA A 76 35.98 -41.29 53.08
C ALA A 76 35.20 -39.97 52.91
N MET A 77 35.38 -39.00 53.80
CA MET A 77 34.80 -37.66 53.67
C MET A 77 35.34 -36.91 52.46
N GLU A 78 36.65 -36.99 52.21
CA GLU A 78 37.28 -36.38 51.04
C GLU A 78 36.74 -36.98 49.74
N ARG A 79 36.67 -38.31 49.63
CA ARG A 79 36.05 -38.98 48.48
C ARG A 79 34.60 -38.57 48.28
N MET A 80 33.83 -38.42 49.36
CA MET A 80 32.44 -37.96 49.29
C MET A 80 32.34 -36.52 48.78
N LEU A 81 33.15 -35.60 49.31
CA LEU A 81 33.15 -34.19 48.90
C LEU A 81 33.66 -33.99 47.47
N LEU A 82 34.70 -34.71 47.06
CA LEU A 82 35.17 -34.73 45.67
C LEU A 82 34.11 -35.31 44.73
N GLY A 83 33.37 -36.33 45.18
CA GLY A 83 32.20 -36.86 44.49
C GLY A 83 31.14 -35.78 44.27
N PHE A 84 30.71 -35.10 45.34
CA PHE A 84 29.73 -34.01 45.25
C PHE A 84 30.21 -32.84 44.39
N GLN A 85 31.49 -32.47 44.47
CA GLN A 85 32.07 -31.42 43.62
C GLN A 85 32.02 -31.82 42.14
N SER A 86 32.37 -33.08 41.83
CA SER A 86 32.31 -33.62 40.47
C SER A 86 30.88 -33.65 39.95
N GLU A 87 29.93 -34.10 40.76
CA GLU A 87 28.50 -34.15 40.43
C GLU A 87 27.89 -32.75 40.23
N LEU A 88 28.25 -31.77 41.07
CA LEU A 88 27.81 -30.38 40.89
C LEU A 88 28.45 -29.75 39.66
N GLY A 89 29.71 -30.08 39.37
CA GLY A 89 30.40 -29.63 38.16
C GLY A 89 29.76 -30.20 36.89
N SER A 90 29.47 -31.50 36.89
CA SER A 90 28.79 -32.16 35.76
C SER A 90 27.36 -31.63 35.60
N LEU A 91 26.60 -31.50 36.69
CA LEU A 91 25.24 -30.97 36.64
C LEU A 91 25.21 -29.50 36.18
N SER A 92 26.14 -28.66 36.64
CA SER A 92 26.21 -27.27 36.22
C SER A 92 26.56 -27.14 34.74
N THR A 93 27.48 -27.97 34.22
CA THR A 93 27.78 -27.98 32.78
C THR A 93 26.61 -28.52 31.97
N GLU A 94 25.87 -29.51 32.47
CA GLU A 94 24.66 -30.02 31.83
C GLU A 94 23.57 -28.96 31.78
N ILE A 95 23.33 -28.22 32.87
CA ILE A 95 22.40 -27.08 32.91
C ILE A 95 22.83 -25.99 31.93
N GLU A 96 24.12 -25.65 31.88
CA GLU A 96 24.63 -24.63 30.96
C GLU A 96 24.46 -25.06 29.49
N THR A 97 24.70 -26.34 29.18
CA THR A 97 24.49 -26.88 27.82
C THR A 97 23.01 -26.89 27.44
N LEU A 98 22.12 -27.32 28.33
CA LEU A 98 20.66 -27.27 28.13
C LEU A 98 20.17 -25.83 27.95
N GLN A 99 20.69 -24.88 28.73
CA GLN A 99 20.34 -23.48 28.61
C GLN A 99 20.80 -22.91 27.26
N LYS A 100 22.04 -23.20 26.84
CA LYS A 100 22.56 -22.82 25.52
C LYS A 100 21.72 -23.43 24.38
N GLN A 101 21.34 -24.69 24.50
CA GLN A 101 20.48 -25.37 23.52
C GLN A 101 19.08 -24.74 23.46
N SER A 102 18.45 -24.46 24.60
CA SER A 102 17.13 -23.83 24.68
C SER A 102 17.12 -22.44 24.02
N ILE A 103 18.15 -21.62 24.29
CA ILE A 103 18.30 -20.30 23.66
C ILE A 103 18.51 -20.44 22.15
N SER A 104 19.39 -21.34 21.72
CA SER A 104 19.63 -21.59 20.29
C SER A 104 18.35 -22.04 19.57
N MET A 105 17.60 -22.95 20.17
CA MET A 105 16.32 -23.44 19.63
C MET A 105 15.27 -22.33 19.57
N SER A 106 15.18 -21.47 20.59
CA SER A 106 14.29 -20.31 20.59
C SER A 106 14.61 -19.33 19.47
N VAL A 107 15.90 -19.03 19.25
CA VAL A 107 16.35 -18.16 18.15
C VAL A 107 16.01 -18.78 16.79
N GLN A 108 16.27 -20.08 16.61
CA GLN A 108 15.91 -20.78 15.38
C GLN A 108 14.40 -20.77 15.12
N LEU A 109 13.58 -20.94 16.16
CA LEU A 109 12.13 -20.90 16.05
C LEU A 109 11.63 -19.51 15.66
N CYS A 110 12.16 -18.45 16.29
CA CYS A 110 11.81 -17.07 15.98
C CYS A 110 12.17 -16.71 14.53
N ASN A 111 13.38 -17.08 14.09
CA ASN A 111 13.83 -16.88 12.70
C ASN A 111 12.92 -17.62 11.70
N ARG A 112 12.54 -18.87 12.00
CA ARG A 112 11.62 -19.65 11.16
C ARG A 112 10.22 -19.05 11.12
N GLN A 113 9.72 -18.51 12.23
CA GLN A 113 8.41 -17.84 12.27
C GLN A 113 8.40 -16.55 11.45
N ALA A 114 9.46 -15.73 11.55
CA ALA A 114 9.61 -14.53 10.74
C ALA A 114 9.63 -14.85 9.25
N VAL A 115 10.46 -15.82 8.84
CA VAL A 115 10.53 -16.26 7.44
C VAL A 115 9.20 -16.86 6.98
N ARG A 116 8.52 -17.65 7.82
CA ARG A 116 7.20 -18.21 7.49
C ARG A 116 6.17 -17.13 7.21
N GLY A 117 6.19 -16.01 7.95
CA GLY A 117 5.28 -14.89 7.72
C GLY A 117 5.46 -14.29 6.32
N GLU A 118 6.69 -13.92 5.98
CA GLU A 118 7.03 -13.36 4.67
C GLU A 118 6.74 -14.34 3.54
N LEU A 119 7.08 -15.62 3.72
CA LEU A 119 6.83 -16.65 2.71
C LEU A 119 5.32 -16.92 2.53
N SER A 120 4.54 -16.86 3.61
CA SER A 120 3.08 -17.02 3.53
C SER A 120 2.46 -15.87 2.74
N SER A 121 2.83 -14.62 3.04
CA SER A 121 2.36 -13.46 2.27
C SER A 121 2.70 -13.59 0.78
N PHE A 122 3.94 -13.99 0.47
CA PHE A 122 4.38 -14.19 -0.90
C PHE A 122 3.58 -15.28 -1.62
N VAL A 123 3.29 -16.40 -0.95
CA VAL A 123 2.47 -17.48 -1.50
C VAL A 123 1.03 -17.04 -1.68
N ASP A 124 0.44 -16.33 -0.72
CA ASP A 124 -0.94 -15.83 -0.81
C ASP A 124 -1.10 -14.83 -1.96
N ASP A 125 -0.09 -14.01 -2.22
CA ASP A 125 -0.06 -13.09 -3.35
C ASP A 125 0.08 -13.81 -4.69
N LEU A 126 0.85 -14.90 -4.74
CA LEU A 126 1.06 -15.68 -5.97
C LEU A 126 -0.06 -16.67 -6.29
N VAL A 127 -0.72 -17.24 -5.27
CA VAL A 127 -1.75 -18.28 -5.47
C VAL A 127 -2.98 -17.70 -6.16
N VAL A 128 -3.33 -18.30 -7.29
CA VAL A 128 -4.57 -17.99 -8.02
C VAL A 128 -5.63 -18.97 -7.55
N SER A 129 -6.62 -18.49 -6.78
CA SER A 129 -7.71 -19.32 -6.28
C SER A 129 -8.65 -19.78 -7.42
N GLU A 130 -9.17 -21.00 -7.34
CA GLU A 130 -10.14 -21.50 -8.33
C GLU A 130 -11.45 -20.68 -8.32
N THR A 131 -11.82 -20.14 -7.16
CA THR A 131 -12.93 -19.20 -6.99
C THR A 131 -12.75 -17.93 -7.83
N LEU A 132 -11.52 -17.38 -7.87
CA LEU A 132 -11.16 -16.22 -8.68
C LEU A 132 -11.35 -16.54 -10.18
N ILE A 133 -10.87 -17.71 -10.62
CA ILE A 133 -11.01 -18.18 -12.01
C ILE A 133 -12.48 -18.33 -12.40
N ARG A 134 -13.26 -19.09 -11.61
CA ARG A 134 -14.68 -19.33 -11.89
C ARG A 134 -15.49 -18.04 -11.85
N THR A 135 -15.23 -17.15 -10.90
CA THR A 135 -15.95 -15.87 -10.82
C THR A 135 -15.64 -15.00 -12.04
N ILE A 136 -14.38 -14.92 -12.47
CA ILE A 136 -14.02 -14.14 -13.67
C ILE A 136 -14.66 -14.74 -14.93
N LEU A 137 -14.71 -16.08 -15.05
CA LEU A 137 -15.23 -16.77 -16.23
C LEU A 137 -16.75 -16.80 -16.31
N ASP A 138 -17.45 -16.99 -15.19
CA ASP A 138 -18.88 -17.31 -15.18
C ASP A 138 -19.76 -16.16 -14.65
N SER A 139 -19.25 -15.32 -13.75
CA SER A 139 -20.06 -14.23 -13.17
C SER A 139 -20.23 -13.06 -14.17
N PRO A 140 -21.42 -12.42 -14.20
CA PRO A 140 -21.65 -11.23 -14.97
C PRO A 140 -20.95 -10.01 -14.36
N VAL A 141 -20.52 -9.09 -15.23
CA VAL A 141 -19.76 -7.88 -14.87
C VAL A 141 -20.53 -6.92 -13.92
N THR A 142 -21.86 -7.11 -13.78
CA THR A 142 -22.73 -6.27 -12.94
C THR A 142 -22.68 -6.65 -11.46
N GLU A 143 -22.20 -7.85 -11.10
CA GLU A 143 -22.15 -8.31 -9.71
C GLU A 143 -20.98 -7.69 -8.93
N PRO A 144 -21.18 -7.32 -7.65
CA PRO A 144 -20.12 -6.74 -6.82
C PRO A 144 -18.96 -7.73 -6.59
N ALA A 145 -19.28 -9.03 -6.52
CA ALA A 145 -18.29 -10.10 -6.40
C ALA A 145 -17.28 -10.09 -7.56
N PHE A 146 -17.74 -9.83 -8.79
CA PHE A 146 -16.86 -9.70 -9.95
C PHE A 146 -15.91 -8.51 -9.81
N ILE A 147 -16.40 -7.37 -9.31
CA ILE A 147 -15.57 -6.15 -9.12
C ILE A 147 -14.48 -6.38 -8.07
N GLU A 148 -14.82 -7.03 -6.96
CA GLU A 148 -13.84 -7.37 -5.91
C GLU A 148 -12.78 -8.33 -6.42
N GLN A 149 -13.20 -9.41 -7.10
CA GLN A 149 -12.27 -10.36 -7.69
C GLN A 149 -11.40 -9.74 -8.80
N LEU A 150 -11.93 -8.76 -9.55
CA LEU A 150 -11.16 -8.01 -10.54
C LEU A 150 -10.07 -7.13 -9.90
N LYS A 151 -10.34 -6.53 -8.73
CA LYS A 151 -9.32 -5.79 -7.95
C LYS A 151 -8.18 -6.71 -7.51
N VAL A 152 -8.53 -7.89 -6.99
CA VAL A 152 -7.56 -8.92 -6.58
C VAL A 152 -6.73 -9.37 -7.79
N LEU A 153 -7.36 -9.62 -8.94
CA LEU A 153 -6.64 -9.97 -10.18
C LEU A 153 -5.66 -8.85 -10.59
N GLY A 154 -6.09 -7.59 -10.52
CA GLY A 154 -5.23 -6.45 -10.84
C GLY A 154 -4.00 -6.34 -9.94
N GLN A 155 -4.17 -6.52 -8.63
CA GLN A 155 -3.07 -6.54 -7.67
C GLN A 155 -2.12 -7.71 -7.93
N LYS A 156 -2.66 -8.92 -8.16
CA LYS A 156 -1.87 -10.11 -8.49
C LYS A 156 -1.10 -9.96 -9.81
N ALA A 157 -1.70 -9.33 -10.82
CA ALA A 157 -1.03 -9.05 -12.10
C ALA A 157 0.14 -8.07 -11.94
N GLN A 158 -0.02 -7.04 -11.11
CA GLN A 158 1.07 -6.12 -10.78
C GLN A 158 2.18 -6.82 -9.98
N PHE A 159 1.82 -7.61 -8.98
CA PHE A 159 2.78 -8.36 -8.17
C PHE A 159 3.61 -9.35 -8.99
N VAL A 160 2.97 -10.15 -9.84
CA VAL A 160 3.70 -11.10 -10.71
C VAL A 160 4.64 -10.39 -11.69
N ASN A 161 4.32 -9.15 -12.10
CA ASN A 161 5.25 -8.35 -12.89
C ASN A 161 6.49 -7.88 -12.12
N THR A 162 6.40 -7.72 -10.80
CA THR A 162 7.56 -7.37 -9.96
C THR A 162 8.46 -8.57 -9.66
N VAL A 163 7.89 -9.78 -9.56
CA VAL A 163 8.62 -10.99 -9.14
C VAL A 163 8.92 -11.97 -10.29
N ARG A 164 9.06 -11.44 -11.52
CA ARG A 164 9.20 -12.23 -12.76
C ARG A 164 10.36 -13.23 -12.76
N ASP A 165 11.40 -13.00 -11.96
CA ASP A 165 12.61 -13.82 -11.97
C ASP A 165 12.44 -15.20 -11.30
N THR A 166 11.43 -15.34 -10.43
CA THR A 166 11.17 -16.58 -9.70
C THR A 166 10.52 -17.66 -10.59
N ARG A 167 10.84 -18.94 -10.34
CA ARG A 167 10.22 -20.07 -11.07
C ARG A 167 8.70 -20.12 -10.86
N ALA A 168 8.25 -19.91 -9.62
CA ALA A 168 6.84 -19.93 -9.28
C ALA A 168 6.05 -18.80 -9.99
N ALA A 169 6.66 -17.63 -10.20
CA ALA A 169 6.04 -16.57 -10.99
C ALA A 169 5.89 -16.96 -12.46
N ARG A 170 6.86 -17.65 -13.06
CA ARG A 170 6.76 -18.11 -14.47
C ARG A 170 5.66 -19.14 -14.70
N ASP A 171 5.38 -19.98 -13.72
CA ASP A 171 4.30 -20.98 -13.84
C ASP A 171 2.92 -20.32 -13.80
N VAL A 172 2.78 -19.23 -13.03
CA VAL A 172 1.50 -18.54 -12.81
C VAL A 172 1.26 -17.39 -13.80
N ILE A 173 2.32 -16.81 -14.38
CA ILE A 173 2.23 -15.63 -15.26
C ILE A 173 1.29 -15.84 -16.44
N ASP A 174 1.36 -17.02 -17.07
CA ASP A 174 0.53 -17.35 -18.23
C ASP A 174 -0.95 -17.47 -17.85
N VAL A 175 -1.24 -18.02 -16.67
CA VAL A 175 -2.62 -18.16 -16.16
C VAL A 175 -3.19 -16.79 -15.85
N ILE A 176 -2.45 -15.94 -15.12
CA ILE A 176 -2.87 -14.57 -14.82
C ILE A 176 -3.04 -13.78 -16.11
N HIS A 177 -2.13 -13.88 -17.06
CA HIS A 177 -2.23 -13.17 -18.33
C HIS A 177 -3.45 -13.61 -19.16
N LYS A 178 -3.77 -14.92 -19.18
CA LYS A 178 -5.00 -15.41 -19.82
C LYS A 178 -6.25 -14.90 -19.10
N LEU A 179 -6.24 -14.86 -17.77
CA LEU A 179 -7.35 -14.32 -16.97
C LEU A 179 -7.52 -12.82 -17.19
N THR A 180 -6.44 -12.04 -17.24
CA THR A 180 -6.51 -10.59 -17.49
C THR A 180 -7.05 -10.32 -18.89
N ILE A 181 -6.64 -11.07 -19.92
CA ILE A 181 -7.22 -10.96 -21.27
C ILE A 181 -8.73 -11.24 -21.25
N ARG A 182 -9.16 -12.32 -20.59
CA ARG A 182 -10.59 -12.68 -20.51
C ARG A 182 -11.42 -11.67 -19.73
N ALA A 183 -10.92 -11.22 -18.58
CA ALA A 183 -11.56 -10.18 -17.77
C ALA A 183 -11.66 -8.87 -18.55
N THR A 184 -10.59 -8.49 -19.24
CA THR A 184 -10.53 -7.29 -20.08
C THR A 184 -11.53 -7.35 -21.24
N ALA A 185 -11.67 -8.51 -21.90
CA ALA A 185 -12.66 -8.70 -22.96
C ALA A 185 -14.11 -8.53 -22.44
N LYS A 186 -14.43 -9.12 -21.28
CA LYS A 186 -15.75 -8.96 -20.64
C LYS A 186 -16.03 -7.51 -20.25
N VAL A 187 -15.05 -6.85 -19.64
CA VAL A 187 -15.18 -5.43 -19.25
C VAL A 187 -15.38 -4.55 -20.48
N ARG A 188 -14.61 -4.79 -21.55
CA ARG A 188 -14.76 -4.10 -22.84
C ARG A 188 -16.17 -4.28 -23.41
N GLU A 189 -16.66 -5.52 -23.48
CA GLU A 189 -17.99 -5.82 -24.00
C GLU A 189 -19.09 -5.11 -23.17
N TYR A 190 -18.97 -5.13 -21.85
CA TYR A 190 -19.89 -4.40 -20.97
C TYR A 190 -19.86 -2.90 -21.24
N LEU A 191 -18.68 -2.27 -21.24
CA LEU A 191 -18.54 -0.83 -21.46
C LEU A 191 -19.08 -0.41 -22.83
N ILE A 192 -18.73 -1.12 -23.90
CA ILE A 192 -19.25 -0.85 -25.26
C ILE A 192 -20.77 -1.04 -25.30
N THR A 193 -21.31 -2.07 -24.66
CA THR A 193 -22.77 -2.28 -24.58
C THR A 193 -23.46 -1.13 -23.87
N GLN A 194 -22.89 -0.62 -22.78
CA GLN A 194 -23.40 0.58 -22.10
C GLN A 194 -23.29 1.81 -23.01
N ILE A 195 -22.19 1.96 -23.75
CA ILE A 195 -22.01 3.05 -24.72
C ILE A 195 -23.10 3.00 -25.81
N TYR A 196 -23.42 1.81 -26.32
CA TYR A 196 -24.48 1.65 -27.32
C TYR A 196 -25.88 1.96 -26.80
N LYS A 197 -26.14 1.87 -25.50
CA LYS A 197 -27.42 2.31 -24.93
C LYS A 197 -27.65 3.81 -25.11
N PHE A 198 -26.59 4.63 -25.19
CA PHE A 198 -26.73 6.07 -25.47
C PHE A 198 -27.21 6.37 -26.90
N ARG A 199 -27.07 5.43 -27.85
CA ARG A 199 -27.60 5.61 -29.22
C ARG A 199 -29.13 5.63 -29.25
N LYS A 200 -29.79 5.05 -28.24
CA LYS A 200 -31.25 5.12 -28.14
C LYS A 200 -31.61 6.55 -27.70
N PRO A 201 -32.51 7.24 -28.43
CA PRO A 201 -32.92 8.58 -28.04
C PRO A 201 -33.69 8.50 -26.73
N VAL A 202 -33.03 8.83 -25.62
CA VAL A 202 -33.63 8.95 -24.31
C VAL A 202 -33.80 10.43 -23.97
N THR A 203 -34.88 10.76 -23.27
CA THR A 203 -35.21 12.13 -22.87
C THR A 203 -34.16 12.73 -21.93
N ASN A 204 -33.34 11.88 -21.29
CA ASN A 204 -32.29 12.31 -20.37
C ASN A 204 -31.05 11.39 -20.44
N TYR A 205 -29.96 11.88 -21.04
CA TYR A 205 -28.67 11.17 -21.10
C TYR A 205 -27.93 11.07 -19.75
N GLN A 206 -28.43 11.74 -18.70
CA GLN A 206 -27.83 11.71 -17.35
C GLN A 206 -27.96 10.34 -16.67
N ILE A 207 -29.10 9.66 -16.84
CA ILE A 207 -29.36 8.41 -16.11
C ILE A 207 -28.35 7.32 -16.51
N PRO A 208 -28.08 7.09 -17.81
CA PRO A 208 -27.08 6.11 -18.19
C PRO A 208 -25.63 6.59 -17.93
N GLN A 209 -25.34 7.90 -17.97
CA GLN A 209 -24.03 8.45 -17.57
C GLN A 209 -23.72 8.19 -16.08
N ASN A 210 -24.69 8.42 -15.19
CA ASN A 210 -24.53 8.13 -13.76
C ASN A 210 -24.38 6.63 -13.50
N SER A 211 -25.03 5.77 -14.28
CA SER A 211 -24.82 4.33 -14.20
C SER A 211 -23.40 3.93 -14.64
N LEU A 212 -22.83 4.62 -15.63
CA LEU A 212 -21.47 4.37 -16.11
C LEU A 212 -20.41 4.89 -15.13
N LEU A 213 -20.67 6.01 -14.45
CA LEU A 213 -19.79 6.54 -13.39
C LEU A 213 -19.62 5.58 -12.22
N LYS A 214 -20.67 4.83 -11.84
CA LYS A 214 -20.57 3.77 -10.81
C LYS A 214 -19.55 2.69 -11.15
N HIS A 215 -19.23 2.53 -12.42
CA HIS A 215 -18.30 1.54 -12.95
C HIS A 215 -16.96 2.14 -13.40
N LYS A 216 -16.61 3.34 -12.91
CA LYS A 216 -15.32 4.01 -13.17
C LYS A 216 -14.11 3.11 -12.98
N PHE A 217 -14.13 2.23 -11.98
CA PHE A 217 -13.06 1.28 -11.69
C PHE A 217 -12.70 0.38 -12.90
N PHE A 218 -13.66 0.07 -13.78
CA PHE A 218 -13.38 -0.69 -14.98
C PHE A 218 -12.43 0.04 -15.93
N TYR A 219 -12.59 1.36 -16.08
CA TYR A 219 -11.69 2.15 -16.92
C TYR A 219 -10.29 2.25 -16.32
N GLU A 220 -10.18 2.40 -15.00
CA GLU A 220 -8.91 2.35 -14.26
C GLU A 220 -8.19 1.01 -14.45
N PHE A 221 -8.93 -0.10 -14.33
CA PHE A 221 -8.39 -1.43 -14.57
C PHE A 221 -7.89 -1.63 -16.01
N LEU A 222 -8.62 -1.09 -17.00
CA LEU A 222 -8.20 -1.13 -18.39
C LEU A 222 -6.91 -0.32 -18.63
N LEU A 223 -6.79 0.87 -18.05
CA LEU A 223 -5.58 1.70 -18.17
C LEU A 223 -4.34 1.03 -17.56
N GLY A 224 -4.52 0.28 -16.47
CA GLY A 224 -3.43 -0.41 -15.77
C GLY A 224 -2.90 -1.65 -16.49
N ASN A 225 -3.75 -2.36 -17.23
CA ASN A 225 -3.37 -3.59 -17.92
C ASN A 225 -3.19 -3.38 -19.44
N GLU A 226 -4.21 -2.89 -20.13
CA GLU A 226 -4.29 -2.87 -21.59
C GLU A 226 -4.72 -1.49 -22.11
N ARG A 227 -3.72 -0.62 -22.34
CA ARG A 227 -3.95 0.77 -22.79
C ARG A 227 -4.65 0.86 -24.14
N GLN A 228 -4.46 -0.14 -25.01
CA GLN A 228 -5.09 -0.16 -26.33
C GLN A 228 -6.61 -0.32 -26.24
N ILE A 229 -7.08 -1.19 -25.35
CA ILE A 229 -8.51 -1.43 -25.14
C ILE A 229 -9.15 -0.23 -24.43
N ALA A 230 -8.43 0.40 -23.49
CA ALA A 230 -8.87 1.66 -22.90
C ALA A 230 -9.03 2.78 -23.94
N LYS A 231 -8.12 2.86 -24.93
CA LYS A 231 -8.23 3.82 -26.04
C LYS A 231 -9.43 3.52 -26.92
N GLU A 232 -9.67 2.26 -27.25
CA GLU A 232 -10.82 1.85 -28.07
C GLU A 232 -12.16 2.23 -27.41
N VAL A 233 -12.35 1.92 -26.13
CA VAL A 233 -13.57 2.28 -25.39
C VAL A 233 -13.76 3.80 -25.37
N LYS A 234 -12.68 4.56 -25.18
CA LYS A 234 -12.68 6.02 -25.21
C LYS A 234 -13.08 6.55 -26.59
N ASP A 235 -12.49 6.04 -27.66
CA ASP A 235 -12.76 6.49 -29.03
C ASP A 235 -14.22 6.15 -29.44
N GLU A 236 -14.74 4.98 -29.05
CA GLU A 236 -16.14 4.58 -29.29
C GLU A 236 -17.14 5.46 -28.50
N TYR A 237 -16.81 5.82 -27.25
CA TYR A 237 -17.59 6.78 -26.46
C TYR A 237 -17.63 8.14 -27.15
N VAL A 238 -16.46 8.65 -27.57
CA VAL A 238 -16.34 9.95 -28.24
C VAL A 238 -17.15 9.98 -29.53
N ASP A 239 -17.04 8.96 -30.38
CA ASP A 239 -17.80 8.90 -31.64
C ASP A 239 -19.32 8.82 -31.40
N THR A 240 -19.74 7.99 -30.45
CA THR A 240 -21.16 7.84 -30.11
C THR A 240 -21.75 9.13 -29.54
N MET A 241 -21.11 9.73 -28.53
CA MET A 241 -21.60 10.96 -27.91
C MET A 241 -21.54 12.15 -28.85
N SER A 242 -20.50 12.26 -29.68
CA SER A 242 -20.41 13.32 -30.70
C SER A 242 -21.60 13.28 -31.67
N LYS A 243 -21.99 12.07 -32.14
CA LYS A 243 -23.17 11.87 -33.01
C LYS A 243 -24.48 12.18 -32.29
N VAL A 244 -24.62 11.74 -31.03
CA VAL A 244 -25.81 11.96 -30.21
C VAL A 244 -26.04 13.46 -29.97
N TYR A 245 -25.01 14.19 -29.52
CA TYR A 245 -25.12 15.63 -29.31
C TYR A 245 -25.39 16.38 -30.61
N MET A 246 -24.69 16.04 -31.71
CA MET A 246 -24.93 16.67 -33.01
C MET A 246 -26.37 16.46 -33.48
N SER A 247 -26.90 15.24 -33.40
CA SER A 247 -28.28 14.92 -33.78
C SER A 247 -29.30 15.66 -32.91
N TYR A 248 -29.07 15.70 -31.59
CA TYR A 248 -29.91 16.41 -30.64
C TYR A 248 -29.96 17.91 -30.95
N PHE A 249 -28.81 18.59 -31.05
CA PHE A 249 -28.75 20.02 -31.28
C PHE A 249 -29.21 20.42 -32.68
N LYS A 250 -28.93 19.61 -33.71
CA LYS A 250 -29.46 19.85 -35.06
C LYS A 250 -30.99 19.81 -35.08
N THR A 251 -31.58 18.82 -34.42
CA THR A 251 -33.04 18.68 -34.35
C THR A 251 -33.65 19.77 -33.47
N TYR A 252 -33.03 20.08 -32.33
CA TYR A 252 -33.48 21.10 -31.39
C TYR A 252 -33.44 22.50 -32.03
N SER A 253 -32.33 22.85 -32.67
CA SER A 253 -32.14 24.11 -33.39
C SER A 253 -33.16 24.28 -34.52
N SER A 254 -33.33 23.26 -35.38
CA SER A 254 -34.33 23.28 -36.46
C SER A 254 -35.77 23.45 -35.95
N ARG A 255 -36.10 22.86 -34.79
CA ARG A 255 -37.42 23.01 -34.16
C ARG A 255 -37.61 24.39 -33.53
N LEU A 256 -36.55 24.99 -32.99
CA LEU A 256 -36.59 26.36 -32.45
C LEU A 256 -36.80 27.38 -33.57
N SER A 257 -36.09 27.27 -34.70
CA SER A 257 -36.27 28.19 -35.85
C SER A 257 -37.71 28.20 -36.38
N LYS A 258 -38.43 27.08 -36.30
CA LYS A 258 -39.85 27.00 -36.71
C LYS A 258 -40.81 27.77 -35.78
N LYS A 259 -40.39 28.09 -34.55
CA LYS A 259 -41.19 28.80 -33.55
C LYS A 259 -40.83 30.29 -33.46
N GLN A 260 -39.90 30.75 -34.29
CA GLN A 260 -39.50 32.14 -34.40
C GLN A 260 -40.64 32.98 -35.00
N SER A 261 -40.85 34.17 -34.45
CA SER A 261 -41.76 35.17 -35.02
C SER A 261 -41.34 35.57 -36.43
N THR A 262 -42.30 35.61 -37.35
CA THR A 262 -42.13 36.06 -38.75
C THR A 262 -41.92 37.57 -38.89
N ASP A 263 -42.16 38.36 -37.83
CA ASP A 263 -41.79 39.78 -37.76
C ASP A 263 -40.28 39.92 -37.50
N THR A 264 -39.47 39.40 -38.41
CA THR A 264 -38.05 39.74 -38.46
C THR A 264 -37.96 41.15 -39.02
N ALA A 265 -37.38 42.09 -38.27
CA ALA A 265 -37.12 43.44 -38.76
C ALA A 265 -36.40 43.35 -40.12
N GLY A 266 -37.12 43.61 -41.21
CA GLY A 266 -36.53 43.74 -42.53
C GLY A 266 -35.74 45.04 -42.63
N LYS A 267 -34.86 45.13 -43.64
CA LYS A 267 -34.08 46.34 -43.95
C LYS A 267 -34.95 47.60 -44.06
N ASP A 268 -36.21 47.43 -44.43
CA ASP A 268 -37.21 48.49 -44.61
C ASP A 268 -37.80 49.01 -43.29
N HIS A 269 -37.74 48.23 -42.20
CA HIS A 269 -38.25 48.64 -40.87
C HIS A 269 -37.29 49.55 -40.11
N VAL A 270 -36.00 49.56 -40.46
CA VAL A 270 -35.00 50.47 -39.86
C VAL A 270 -35.21 51.91 -40.35
N LEU A 271 -35.73 52.08 -41.57
CA LEU A 271 -36.04 53.39 -42.16
C LEU A 271 -37.44 53.90 -41.80
N ALA A 272 -38.40 53.02 -41.51
CA ALA A 272 -39.75 53.39 -41.10
C ALA A 272 -39.85 53.92 -39.65
N ALA A 273 -38.79 53.81 -38.85
CA ALA A 273 -38.76 54.32 -37.47
C ALA A 273 -38.70 55.86 -37.39
N ALA A 274 -38.57 56.57 -38.52
CA ALA A 274 -38.61 58.03 -38.57
C ALA A 274 -40.04 58.61 -38.60
N GLU A 275 -41.06 57.80 -38.89
CA GLU A 275 -42.47 58.24 -38.86
C GLU A 275 -43.26 57.43 -37.81
N GLU A 276 -43.96 58.13 -36.93
CA GLU A 276 -44.70 57.56 -35.81
C GLU A 276 -45.77 56.54 -36.25
N VAL A 277 -45.43 55.25 -36.25
CA VAL A 277 -46.43 54.19 -36.39
C VAL A 277 -47.13 53.99 -35.05
N LYS A 278 -48.26 54.69 -34.87
CA LYS A 278 -49.25 54.38 -33.84
C LYS A 278 -49.93 53.05 -34.17
N GLY A 279 -49.39 51.94 -33.66
CA GLY A 279 -50.04 50.64 -33.72
C GLY A 279 -49.17 49.50 -33.22
N LYS A 280 -49.57 48.91 -32.09
CA LYS A 280 -49.10 47.64 -31.48
C LYS A 280 -47.57 47.46 -31.40
N ASN A 281 -47.02 47.74 -30.21
CA ASN A 281 -45.65 47.47 -29.75
C ASN A 281 -44.56 47.71 -30.81
N PRO A 282 -43.85 48.86 -30.78
CA PRO A 282 -42.77 49.07 -31.72
C PRO A 282 -41.78 47.91 -31.58
N LEU A 283 -41.40 47.34 -32.72
CA LEU A 283 -40.50 46.19 -32.88
C LEU A 283 -39.18 46.35 -32.09
N PHE A 284 -38.83 47.61 -31.77
CA PHE A 284 -37.66 48.04 -31.01
C PHE A 284 -37.95 48.43 -29.54
N SER A 285 -39.11 48.08 -28.97
CA SER A 285 -39.39 48.35 -27.54
C SER A 285 -38.83 47.24 -26.64
N LEU A 286 -38.09 47.64 -25.60
CA LEU A 286 -37.42 46.73 -24.67
C LEU A 286 -38.41 45.94 -23.78
N GLY A 287 -39.54 46.56 -23.41
CA GLY A 287 -40.71 45.94 -22.76
C GLY A 287 -40.44 44.72 -21.87
N LYS A 288 -41.17 43.63 -22.11
CA LYS A 288 -41.00 42.32 -21.44
C LYS A 288 -39.78 41.52 -21.92
N ARG A 289 -38.99 42.05 -22.86
CA ARG A 289 -37.79 41.38 -23.42
C ARG A 289 -36.61 41.48 -22.45
N ALA A 290 -36.57 42.52 -21.63
CA ALA A 290 -35.57 42.66 -20.56
C ALA A 290 -35.68 41.59 -19.47
N ASP A 291 -36.89 41.08 -19.20
CA ASP A 291 -37.12 40.07 -18.16
C ASP A 291 -36.40 38.74 -18.46
N LEU A 292 -36.10 38.46 -19.72
CA LEU A 292 -35.28 37.32 -20.15
C LEU A 292 -33.86 37.33 -19.53
N LEU A 293 -33.34 38.50 -19.18
CA LEU A 293 -32.03 38.66 -18.52
C LEU A 293 -32.08 38.33 -17.02
N ASN A 294 -33.26 38.35 -16.40
CA ASN A 294 -33.45 38.01 -14.99
C ASN A 294 -33.76 36.53 -14.84
N GLU A 295 -34.47 35.95 -15.80
CA GLU A 295 -34.83 34.53 -15.77
C GLU A 295 -33.72 33.61 -16.28
N LEU A 296 -32.43 33.99 -16.36
CA LEU A 296 -31.36 33.30 -17.15
C LEU A 296 -31.17 31.79 -16.91
N GLU A 297 -31.58 31.29 -15.76
CA GLU A 297 -31.48 29.86 -15.37
C GLU A 297 -32.81 29.10 -15.44
N ALA A 298 -33.89 29.77 -15.86
CA ALA A 298 -35.17 29.11 -16.10
C ALA A 298 -35.03 27.94 -17.10
N PRO A 299 -35.81 26.85 -16.93
CA PRO A 299 -35.75 25.68 -17.78
C PRO A 299 -35.81 26.02 -19.26
N ALA A 300 -34.98 25.36 -20.07
CA ALA A 300 -34.96 25.59 -21.51
C ALA A 300 -36.32 25.30 -22.16
N LEU A 301 -36.65 26.07 -23.19
CA LEU A 301 -37.88 25.89 -23.96
C LEU A 301 -37.93 24.49 -24.57
N VAL A 302 -38.98 23.73 -24.28
CA VAL A 302 -39.23 22.42 -24.91
C VAL A 302 -40.09 22.64 -26.17
N PRO A 303 -39.54 22.51 -27.40
CA PRO A 303 -40.24 22.95 -28.60
C PRO A 303 -41.54 22.18 -28.92
N HIS A 304 -41.69 20.96 -28.40
CA HIS A 304 -42.90 20.12 -28.56
C HIS A 304 -44.02 20.47 -27.59
N ALA A 305 -43.68 21.05 -26.43
CA ALA A 305 -44.64 21.43 -25.40
C ALA A 305 -45.11 22.89 -25.57
N TRP A 306 -44.43 23.67 -26.43
CA TRP A 306 -44.78 25.07 -26.66
C TRP A 306 -45.91 25.23 -27.68
N ASN A 307 -47.11 25.47 -27.14
CA ASN A 307 -48.31 25.86 -27.88
C ASN A 307 -48.59 27.38 -27.82
N GLY A 308 -47.65 28.16 -27.28
CA GLY A 308 -47.78 29.61 -27.13
C GLY A 308 -47.55 30.39 -28.44
N PRO A 309 -47.69 31.73 -28.40
CA PRO A 309 -47.41 32.60 -29.54
C PRO A 309 -45.94 32.45 -29.99
N PRO A 310 -45.63 32.86 -31.23
CA PRO A 310 -44.26 32.85 -31.72
C PRO A 310 -43.37 33.73 -30.83
N LEU A 311 -42.16 33.24 -30.59
CA LEU A 311 -41.22 33.82 -29.62
C LEU A 311 -40.20 34.71 -30.34
N PRO A 312 -39.72 35.78 -29.68
CA PRO A 312 -38.66 36.60 -30.22
C PRO A 312 -37.33 35.83 -30.23
N TYR A 313 -36.42 36.24 -31.12
CA TYR A 313 -35.17 35.52 -31.39
C TYR A 313 -34.30 35.36 -30.14
N GLU A 314 -34.23 36.38 -29.27
CA GLU A 314 -33.42 36.32 -28.04
C GLU A 314 -33.89 35.25 -27.04
N ALA A 315 -35.19 34.94 -26.99
CA ALA A 315 -35.74 33.90 -26.11
C ALA A 315 -35.37 32.50 -26.61
N LEU A 316 -35.37 32.31 -27.93
CA LEU A 316 -34.93 31.08 -28.58
C LEU A 316 -33.42 30.90 -28.44
N PHE A 317 -32.65 31.95 -28.70
CA PHE A 317 -31.19 31.98 -28.54
C PHE A 317 -30.79 31.65 -27.11
N ARG A 318 -31.44 32.27 -26.12
CA ARG A 318 -31.21 31.99 -24.70
C ARG A 318 -31.48 30.52 -24.34
N SER A 319 -32.58 29.94 -24.83
CA SER A 319 -32.90 28.52 -24.64
C SER A 319 -31.92 27.59 -25.34
N LEU A 320 -31.33 28.02 -26.46
CA LEU A 320 -30.30 27.29 -27.19
C LEU A 320 -28.97 27.25 -26.42
N ILE A 321 -28.48 28.43 -26.04
CA ILE A 321 -27.18 28.55 -25.35
C ILE A 321 -27.24 27.99 -23.94
N PHE A 322 -28.35 28.17 -23.20
CA PHE A 322 -28.50 27.57 -21.87
C PHE A 322 -28.47 26.04 -21.92
N THR A 323 -29.21 25.43 -22.86
CA THR A 323 -29.19 23.98 -23.08
C THR A 323 -27.80 23.48 -23.47
N LEU A 324 -27.08 24.24 -24.31
CA LEU A 324 -25.71 23.92 -24.67
C LEU A 324 -24.79 23.93 -23.46
N VAL A 325 -24.82 25.00 -22.66
CA VAL A 325 -23.97 25.16 -21.47
C VAL A 325 -24.26 24.06 -20.45
N ASP A 326 -25.53 23.76 -20.17
CA ASP A 326 -25.91 22.75 -19.19
C ASP A 326 -25.44 21.34 -19.61
N ASN A 327 -25.61 20.97 -20.88
CA ASN A 327 -25.10 19.69 -21.39
C ASN A 327 -23.56 19.66 -21.48
N ALA A 328 -22.92 20.75 -21.90
CA ALA A 328 -21.47 20.86 -21.96
C ALA A 328 -20.81 20.76 -20.58
N CYS A 329 -21.34 21.42 -19.56
CA CYS A 329 -20.83 21.32 -18.20
C CYS A 329 -20.91 19.89 -17.66
N ARG A 330 -22.03 19.20 -17.87
CA ARG A 330 -22.20 17.80 -17.44
C ARG A 330 -21.26 16.86 -18.16
N GLU A 331 -21.13 17.02 -19.48
CA GLU A 331 -20.21 16.21 -20.27
C GLU A 331 -18.76 16.42 -19.83
N PHE A 332 -18.36 17.66 -19.55
CA PHE A 332 -17.02 17.97 -19.06
C PHE A 332 -16.73 17.30 -17.72
N LEU A 333 -17.66 17.36 -16.76
CA LEU A 333 -17.53 16.70 -15.47
C LEU A 333 -17.47 15.18 -15.63
N PHE A 334 -18.34 14.61 -16.48
CA PHE A 334 -18.32 13.18 -16.77
C PHE A 334 -16.99 12.73 -17.38
N ILE A 335 -16.44 13.46 -18.37
CA ILE A 335 -15.17 13.11 -19.01
C ILE A 335 -14.02 13.21 -18.00
N CYS A 336 -14.02 14.25 -17.16
CA CYS A 336 -13.03 14.42 -16.09
C CYS A 336 -13.05 13.23 -15.12
N ASP A 337 -14.24 12.87 -14.64
CA ASP A 337 -14.40 11.85 -13.61
C ASP A 337 -14.21 10.43 -14.14
N PHE A 338 -14.77 10.10 -15.31
CA PHE A 338 -14.75 8.75 -15.87
C PHE A 338 -13.42 8.40 -16.54
N PHE A 339 -12.87 9.31 -17.36
CA PHE A 339 -11.62 9.06 -18.09
C PHE A 339 -10.37 9.46 -17.31
N LEU A 340 -10.52 10.01 -16.09
CA LEU A 340 -9.41 10.50 -15.25
C LEU A 340 -8.50 11.51 -15.96
N ALA A 341 -9.01 12.18 -17.01
CA ALA A 341 -8.26 13.13 -17.80
C ALA A 341 -8.17 14.47 -17.08
N LYS A 342 -6.98 15.08 -17.09
CA LYS A 342 -6.71 16.39 -16.48
C LYS A 342 -5.98 17.30 -17.46
N GLY A 343 -6.16 18.61 -17.31
CA GLY A 343 -5.44 19.62 -18.10
C GLY A 343 -5.77 19.57 -19.60
N THR A 344 -4.74 19.55 -20.45
CA THR A 344 -4.88 19.60 -21.91
C THR A 344 -5.60 18.39 -22.49
N ALA A 345 -5.33 17.18 -21.99
CA ALA A 345 -5.97 15.95 -22.47
C ALA A 345 -7.49 15.95 -22.25
N LEU A 346 -7.96 16.56 -21.16
CA LEU A 346 -9.39 16.74 -20.89
C LEU A 346 -10.03 17.70 -21.90
N MET A 347 -9.33 18.78 -22.23
CA MET A 347 -9.78 19.75 -23.22
C MET A 347 -9.85 19.13 -24.62
N ASP A 348 -8.84 18.36 -25.02
CA ASP A 348 -8.83 17.67 -26.32
C ASP A 348 -9.97 16.66 -26.44
N LEU A 349 -10.22 15.88 -25.37
CA LEU A 349 -11.34 14.93 -25.31
C LEU A 349 -12.69 15.64 -25.40
N PHE A 350 -12.86 16.73 -24.65
CA PHE A 350 -14.08 17.52 -24.70
C PHE A 350 -14.31 18.10 -26.11
N HIS A 351 -13.27 18.62 -26.77
CA HIS A 351 -13.36 19.11 -28.14
C HIS A 351 -13.67 17.98 -29.13
N ALA A 352 -13.15 16.78 -28.91
CA ALA A 352 -13.49 15.63 -29.76
C ALA A 352 -14.98 15.24 -29.65
N VAL A 353 -15.57 15.32 -28.46
CA VAL A 353 -16.99 15.05 -28.24
C VAL A 353 -17.87 16.19 -28.77
N MET A 354 -17.67 17.40 -28.25
CA MET A 354 -18.57 18.53 -28.46
C MET A 354 -18.21 19.41 -29.66
N GLY A 355 -16.98 19.36 -30.18
CA GLY A 355 -16.47 20.30 -31.18
C GLY A 355 -17.30 20.37 -32.46
N LYS A 356 -17.78 19.24 -32.97
CA LYS A 356 -18.67 19.22 -34.14
C LYS A 356 -19.99 19.96 -33.85
N THR A 357 -20.61 19.66 -32.71
CA THR A 357 -21.86 20.29 -32.24
C THR A 357 -21.67 21.80 -32.07
N LEU A 358 -20.56 22.19 -31.46
CA LEU A 358 -20.20 23.59 -31.25
C LEU A 358 -20.05 24.35 -32.57
N ASN A 359 -19.35 23.78 -33.56
CA ASN A 359 -19.24 24.37 -34.89
C ASN A 359 -20.59 24.50 -35.60
N HIS A 360 -21.45 23.48 -35.52
CA HIS A 360 -22.79 23.57 -36.10
C HIS A 360 -23.62 24.69 -35.47
N LEU A 361 -23.58 24.81 -34.13
CA LEU A 361 -24.31 25.87 -33.44
C LEU A 361 -23.75 27.26 -33.75
N LEU A 362 -22.44 27.41 -33.96
CA LEU A 362 -21.86 28.67 -34.44
C LEU A 362 -22.47 29.06 -35.79
N THR A 363 -22.49 28.15 -36.76
CA THR A 363 -23.08 28.43 -38.08
C THR A 363 -24.55 28.82 -37.97
N VAL A 364 -25.34 28.15 -37.12
CA VAL A 364 -26.75 28.54 -36.93
C VAL A 364 -26.88 29.92 -36.29
N ILE A 365 -26.01 30.27 -35.33
CA ILE A 365 -26.02 31.58 -34.71
C ILE A 365 -25.60 32.66 -35.72
N GLU A 366 -24.58 32.41 -36.55
CA GLU A 366 -24.15 33.30 -37.63
C GLU A 366 -25.29 33.54 -38.63
N GLU A 367 -25.98 32.48 -39.07
CA GLU A 367 -27.12 32.58 -39.99
C GLU A 367 -28.29 33.35 -39.36
N GLY A 368 -28.60 33.09 -38.09
CA GLY A 368 -29.67 33.77 -37.36
C GLY A 368 -29.38 35.25 -37.06
N THR A 369 -28.11 35.61 -36.92
CA THR A 369 -27.69 36.98 -36.57
C THR A 369 -27.44 37.84 -37.81
N SER A 370 -26.89 37.27 -38.89
CA SER A 370 -26.75 37.95 -40.19
C SER A 370 -28.09 38.27 -40.86
N SER A 371 -29.14 37.51 -40.55
CA SER A 371 -30.50 37.77 -41.02
C SER A 371 -31.32 38.72 -40.14
N SER A 372 -30.80 39.12 -38.98
CA SER A 372 -31.52 39.93 -37.98
C SER A 372 -31.07 41.39 -38.00
N TRP A 373 -32.00 42.31 -38.27
CA TRP A 373 -31.76 43.77 -38.21
C TRP A 373 -32.21 44.41 -36.89
N ASP A 374 -32.63 43.60 -35.90
CA ASP A 374 -33.01 44.08 -34.57
C ASP A 374 -31.77 44.22 -33.66
N GLY A 375 -31.24 45.44 -33.59
CA GLY A 375 -30.08 45.77 -32.75
C GLY A 375 -30.30 45.55 -31.25
N ILE A 376 -31.54 45.67 -30.75
CA ILE A 376 -31.85 45.44 -29.33
C ILE A 376 -31.87 43.95 -29.03
N GLY A 377 -32.46 43.14 -29.91
CA GLY A 377 -32.41 41.67 -29.81
C GLY A 377 -30.99 41.13 -29.83
N LEU A 378 -30.13 41.65 -30.72
CA LEU A 378 -28.71 41.28 -30.79
C LEU A 378 -27.94 41.69 -29.52
N LEU A 379 -28.21 42.89 -28.98
CA LEU A 379 -27.60 43.35 -27.72
C LEU A 379 -28.02 42.47 -26.54
N LEU A 380 -29.29 42.03 -26.49
CA LEU A 380 -29.79 41.11 -25.47
C LEU A 380 -29.11 39.74 -25.59
N CYS A 381 -28.96 39.19 -26.80
CA CYS A 381 -28.19 37.97 -27.04
C CYS A 381 -26.74 38.07 -26.54
N ALA A 382 -26.07 39.20 -26.79
CA ALA A 382 -24.72 39.44 -26.27
C ALA A 382 -24.69 39.48 -24.72
N HIS A 383 -25.66 40.12 -24.08
CA HIS A 383 -25.77 40.15 -22.62
C HIS A 383 -26.07 38.77 -22.02
N ILE A 384 -26.87 37.94 -22.71
CA ILE A 384 -27.14 36.56 -22.30
C ILE A 384 -25.84 35.74 -22.30
N VAL A 385 -25.01 35.87 -23.35
CA VAL A 385 -23.70 35.20 -23.44
C VAL A 385 -22.79 35.64 -22.30
N LEU A 386 -22.67 36.94 -22.04
CA LEU A 386 -21.84 37.49 -20.96
C LEU A 386 -22.28 36.99 -19.57
N LYS A 387 -23.59 36.98 -19.30
CA LYS A 387 -24.10 36.46 -18.02
C LYS A 387 -23.90 34.94 -17.89
N LEU A 388 -24.10 34.17 -18.96
CA LEU A 388 -23.84 32.72 -18.94
C LEU A 388 -22.35 32.40 -18.76
N GLN A 389 -21.44 33.24 -19.27
CA GLN A 389 -20.01 33.10 -18.99
C GLN A 389 -19.71 33.21 -17.50
N MET A 390 -20.29 34.19 -16.80
CA MET A 390 -20.14 34.30 -15.34
C MET A 390 -20.66 33.07 -14.61
N VAL A 391 -21.77 32.47 -15.07
CA VAL A 391 -22.28 31.21 -14.53
C VAL A 391 -21.31 30.05 -14.77
N THR A 392 -20.74 29.94 -15.97
CA THR A 392 -19.75 28.89 -16.29
C THR A 392 -18.45 29.02 -15.49
N HIS A 393 -18.01 30.25 -15.23
CA HIS A 393 -16.85 30.52 -14.38
C HIS A 393 -17.11 30.15 -12.92
N LYS A 394 -18.32 30.43 -12.41
CA LYS A 394 -18.75 29.99 -11.07
C LYS A 394 -18.84 28.47 -10.95
N ARG A 395 -19.18 27.77 -12.04
CA ARG A 395 -19.24 26.29 -12.11
C ARG A 395 -17.89 25.63 -12.38
N ALA A 396 -16.80 26.40 -12.47
CA ALA A 396 -15.42 25.90 -12.61
C ALA A 396 -15.20 24.94 -13.80
N VAL A 397 -15.80 25.23 -14.96
CA VAL A 397 -15.58 24.46 -16.21
C VAL A 397 -14.75 25.31 -17.20
N PRO A 398 -13.41 25.15 -17.26
CA PRO A 398 -12.55 25.91 -18.16
C PRO A 398 -12.77 25.60 -19.65
N ALA A 399 -13.40 24.46 -19.99
CA ALA A 399 -13.66 24.06 -21.38
C ALA A 399 -14.58 25.00 -22.16
N LEU A 400 -15.36 25.82 -21.45
CA LEU A 400 -16.31 26.74 -22.06
C LEU A 400 -15.69 28.08 -22.49
N ILE A 401 -14.36 28.17 -22.59
CA ILE A 401 -13.64 29.25 -23.30
C ILE A 401 -14.16 29.43 -24.74
N PHE A 402 -14.83 28.42 -25.31
CA PHE A 402 -15.59 28.54 -26.55
C PHE A 402 -16.63 29.68 -26.58
N LEU A 403 -17.28 30.00 -25.45
CA LEU A 403 -18.18 31.17 -25.36
C LEU A 403 -17.44 32.49 -25.66
N HIS A 404 -16.12 32.52 -25.48
CA HIS A 404 -15.25 33.64 -25.83
C HIS A 404 -15.06 33.77 -27.35
N CYS A 405 -15.07 32.66 -28.11
CA CYS A 405 -15.06 32.67 -29.57
C CYS A 405 -16.41 33.12 -30.16
N CYS A 406 -17.54 32.69 -29.59
CA CYS A 406 -18.86 33.25 -29.97
C CYS A 406 -18.90 34.79 -29.82
N PHE A 407 -18.23 35.32 -28.79
CA PHE A 407 -18.13 36.77 -28.56
C PHE A 407 -17.25 37.48 -29.60
N ARG A 408 -16.12 36.87 -30.02
CA ARG A 408 -15.28 37.41 -31.11
C ARG A 408 -16.01 37.48 -32.45
N LEU A 409 -16.85 36.49 -32.73
CA LEU A 409 -17.70 36.44 -33.92
C LEU A 409 -18.74 37.58 -33.91
N HIS A 410 -19.34 37.85 -32.75
CA HIS A 410 -20.31 38.93 -32.61
C HIS A 410 -19.72 40.34 -32.69
N LEU A 411 -18.51 40.56 -32.18
CA LEU A 411 -17.76 41.82 -32.39
C LEU A 411 -17.44 42.08 -33.87
N ALA A 412 -17.38 41.03 -34.70
CA ALA A 412 -17.22 41.15 -36.14
C ALA A 412 -18.55 41.43 -36.89
N ILE A 413 -19.70 41.02 -36.32
CA ILE A 413 -21.05 41.22 -36.89
C ILE A 413 -21.64 42.60 -36.52
N ILE A 414 -21.17 43.21 -35.43
CA ILE A 414 -21.55 44.58 -35.02
C ILE A 414 -20.77 45.66 -35.81
N ARG A 415 -19.76 45.28 -36.59
CA ARG A 415 -19.11 46.13 -37.60
C ARG A 415 -19.79 45.96 -38.95
#